data_AF-A0A959EJW0-F1
#
_entry.id   AF-A0A959EJW0-F1
#
_cell.length_a   1.000
_cell.length_b   1.000
_cell.length_c   1.000
_cell.angle_alpha   90.00
_cell.angle_beta   90.00
_cell.angle_gamma   90.00
#
_symmetry.space_group_name_H-M   'P 1'
#
loop_
_entity.id
_entity.type
_entity.pdbx_description
1 polymer ?
#
loop_
_entity_poly.entity_id
_entity_poly.type
_entity_poly.pdbx_seq_one_letter_code
_entity_poly.pdbx_strand_id
1 'polypeptide(L)' 'AGRGLATEAAGALCKWLARDARLDAVIATVPVGHIASERVLEKIGFEQITVDEGLGLWRKEV' A
#
# COMPACT_ATOMS: atom_id res chain seq x y z
N ALA A 1 12.58 -3.42 17.08
CA ALA A 1 11.94 -4.01 15.89
C ALA A 1 10.43 -3.81 15.97
N GLY A 2 9.76 -3.45 14.87
CA GLY A 2 8.30 -3.24 14.84
C GLY A 2 7.54 -4.58 14.76
N ARG A 3 6.41 -4.69 15.46
CA ARG A 3 5.59 -5.92 15.58
C ARG A 3 4.82 -6.31 14.30
N GLY A 4 5.06 -5.67 13.16
CA GLY A 4 4.33 -5.94 11.91
C GLY A 4 2.90 -5.43 11.86
N LEU A 5 2.42 -4.73 12.90
CA LEU A 5 1.03 -4.26 13.02
C LEU A 5 0.56 -3.43 11.82
N ALA A 6 1.42 -2.57 11.27
CA ALA A 6 1.09 -1.77 10.09
C ALA A 6 0.82 -2.64 8.85
N THR A 7 1.64 -3.67 8.64
CA THR A 7 1.47 -4.66 7.56
C THR A 7 0.18 -5.46 7.76
N GLU A 8 -0.10 -5.90 8.99
CA GLU A 8 -1.31 -6.65 9.31
C GLU A 8 -2.57 -5.79 9.09
N ALA A 9 -2.60 -4.58 9.65
CA ALA A 9 -3.74 -3.68 9.54
C ALA A 9 -4.01 -3.25 8.09
N ALA A 10 -2.98 -2.80 7.36
CA ALA A 10 -3.13 -2.40 5.96
C ALA A 10 -3.52 -3.59 5.06
N GLY A 11 -2.97 -4.78 5.33
CA GLY A 11 -3.34 -6.01 4.63
C GLY A 11 -4.80 -6.41 4.90
N ALA A 12 -5.26 -6.32 6.14
CA ALA A 12 -6.65 -6.61 6.50
C ALA A 12 -7.63 -5.64 5.84
N LEU A 13 -7.27 -4.34 5.78
CA LEU A 13 -8.05 -3.34 5.06
C LEU A 13 -8.18 -3.67 3.57
N CYS A 14 -7.08 -3.97 2.89
CA CYS A 14 -7.12 -4.32 1.46
C CYS A 14 -7.94 -5.59 1.20
N LYS A 15 -7.83 -6.60 2.08
CA LYS A 15 -8.65 -7.82 1.98
C LYS A 15 -10.14 -7.57 2.19
N TRP A 16 -10.49 -6.58 3.00
CA TRP A 16 -11.86 -6.17 3.19
C TRP A 16 -12.39 -5.42 1.97
N LEU A 17 -11.61 -4.47 1.43
CA LEU A 17 -11.95 -3.72 0.22
C LEU A 17 -12.14 -4.63 -1.00
N ALA A 18 -11.29 -5.66 -1.17
CA ALA A 18 -11.39 -6.66 -2.24
C ALA A 18 -12.70 -7.48 -2.28
N ARG A 19 -13.56 -7.33 -1.27
CA ARG A 19 -14.89 -7.97 -1.27
C ARG A 19 -15.94 -7.14 -2.02
N ASP A 20 -15.63 -5.89 -2.33
CA ASP A 20 -16.52 -4.99 -3.08
C ASP A 20 -16.14 -4.98 -4.56
N ALA A 21 -16.92 -5.68 -5.38
CA ALA A 21 -16.69 -5.80 -6.82
C ALA A 21 -16.82 -4.48 -7.61
N ARG A 22 -17.17 -3.37 -6.96
CA ARG A 22 -17.20 -2.02 -7.56
C ARG A 22 -15.86 -1.29 -7.47
N LEU A 23 -14.91 -1.82 -6.70
CA LEU A 23 -13.58 -1.25 -6.55
C LEU A 23 -12.62 -1.95 -7.51
N ASP A 24 -11.88 -1.17 -8.28
CA ASP A 24 -10.87 -1.70 -9.21
C ASP A 24 -9.49 -1.79 -8.57
N ALA A 25 -9.10 -0.76 -7.79
CA ALA A 25 -7.79 -0.70 -7.17
C ALA A 25 -7.77 0.15 -5.90
N VAL A 26 -6.78 -0.09 -5.05
CA VAL A 26 -6.42 0.77 -3.91
C VAL A 26 -5.18 1.57 -4.26
N ILE A 27 -5.23 2.88 -3.97
CA ILE A 27 -4.12 3.80 -4.18
C ILE A 27 -3.55 4.23 -2.82
N ALA A 28 -2.23 4.27 -2.73
CA ALA A 28 -1.51 4.77 -1.58
C ALA A 28 -0.40 5.73 -2.01
N THR A 29 -0.05 6.67 -1.14
CA THR A 29 1.06 7.61 -1.35
C THR A 29 2.01 7.56 -0.18
N VAL A 30 3.31 7.51 -0.47
CA VAL A 30 4.37 7.45 0.55
C VAL A 30 5.51 8.38 0.14
N PRO A 31 6.03 9.22 1.05
CA PRO A 31 7.24 10.01 0.76
C PRO A 31 8.40 9.09 0.39
N VAL A 32 9.12 9.44 -0.67
CA VAL A 32 10.28 8.66 -1.14
C VAL A 32 11.32 8.60 -0.04
N GLY A 33 11.82 7.39 0.23
CA GLY A 33 12.80 7.16 1.29
C GLY A 33 12.16 6.89 2.65
N HIS A 34 10.83 6.91 2.77
CA HIS A 34 10.13 6.42 3.96
C HIS A 34 10.07 4.89 3.96
N ILE A 35 11.24 4.26 4.05
CA ILE A 35 11.51 2.82 3.83
C ILE A 35 10.55 1.92 4.62
N ALA A 36 10.15 2.33 5.83
CA ALA A 36 9.23 1.55 6.65
C ALA A 36 7.84 1.40 6.01
N SER A 37 7.32 2.47 5.40
CA SER A 37 6.00 2.45 4.75
C SER A 37 6.07 1.84 3.36
N GLU A 38 7.13 2.13 2.58
CA GLU A 38 7.37 1.49 1.28
C GLU A 38 7.38 -0.05 1.44
N ARG A 39 8.12 -0.56 2.43
CA ARG A 39 8.14 -2.00 2.74
C ARG A 39 6.80 -2.56 3.20
N VAL A 40 5.94 -1.76 3.83
CA VAL A 40 4.58 -2.20 4.17
C VAL A 40 3.77 -2.39 2.90
N LEU A 41 3.81 -1.43 1.99
CA LEU A 41 3.10 -1.47 0.71
C LEU A 41 3.57 -2.64 -0.16
N GLU A 42 4.89 -2.82 -0.33
CA GLU A 42 5.47 -3.96 -1.04
C GLU A 42 4.98 -5.31 -0.48
N LYS A 43 5.04 -5.47 0.85
CA LYS A 43 4.65 -6.73 1.53
C LYS A 43 3.18 -7.10 1.35
N ILE A 44 2.31 -6.12 1.18
CA ILE A 44 0.87 -6.36 1.00
C ILE A 44 0.45 -6.31 -0.48
N GLY A 45 1.42 -6.24 -1.40
CA GLY A 45 1.21 -6.40 -2.84
C GLY A 45 0.85 -5.12 -3.58
N PHE A 46 1.25 -3.95 -3.07
CA PHE A 46 1.22 -2.73 -3.88
C PHE A 46 2.46 -2.67 -4.77
N GLU A 47 2.28 -2.08 -5.94
CA GLU A 47 3.33 -1.75 -6.91
C GLU A 47 3.46 -0.23 -7.04
N GLN A 48 4.69 0.28 -7.09
CA GLN A 48 4.93 1.69 -7.31
C GLN A 48 4.71 2.02 -8.78
N ILE A 49 3.81 2.98 -9.05
CA ILE A 49 3.45 3.39 -10.41
C ILE A 49 4.30 4.58 -10.86
N THR A 50 4.49 5.56 -9.99
CA THR A 50 5.30 6.76 -10.29
C THR A 50 5.83 7.41 -9.02
N VAL A 51 6.74 8.36 -9.19
CA VAL A 51 7.18 9.30 -8.17
C VAL A 51 6.97 10.69 -8.72
N ASP A 52 6.27 11.54 -7.97
CA ASP A 52 6.10 12.95 -8.30
C ASP A 52 6.39 13.81 -7.07
N GLU A 53 7.20 14.86 -7.24
CA GLU A 53 7.62 15.78 -6.16
C GLU A 53 8.09 15.09 -4.85
N GLY A 54 8.74 13.93 -4.97
CA GLY A 54 9.21 13.15 -3.81
C GLY A 54 8.13 12.33 -3.09
N LEU A 55 6.95 12.19 -3.70
CA LEU A 55 5.86 11.31 -3.25
C LEU A 55 5.70 10.15 -4.23
N GLY A 56 5.90 8.92 -3.74
CA GLY A 56 5.63 7.71 -4.50
C GLY A 56 4.14 7.42 -4.54
N LEU A 57 3.59 7.21 -5.73
CA LEU A 57 2.23 6.71 -5.95
C LEU A 57 2.28 5.19 -6.11
N TRP A 58 1.49 4.49 -5.32
CA TRP A 58 1.43 3.04 -5.27
C TRP A 58 0.02 2.55 -5.55
N ARG A 59 -0.10 1.43 -6.26
CA ARG A 59 -1.37 0.83 -6.66
C ARG A 59 -1.41 -0.65 -6.34
N LYS A 60 -2.57 -1.13 -5.93
CA LYS A 60 -2.88 -2.56 -5.77
C LYS A 60 -4.25 -2.84 -6.37
N GLU A 61 -4.34 -3.78 -7.31
CA GLU A 61 -5.64 -4.28 -7.78
C GLU A 61 -6.38 -5.01 -6.65
N VAL A 62 -7.71 -4.90 -6.63
CA VAL A 62 -8.58 -5.54 -5.62
C VAL A 62 -9.52 -6.57 -6.21
#